data_AF-A0A965LEV6-F1
#
_entry.id   AF-A0A965LEV6-F1
#
_cell.length_a   1.000
_cell.length_b   1.000
_cell.length_c   1.000
_cell.angle_alpha   90.00
_cell.angle_beta   90.00
_cell.angle_gamma   90.00
#
_symmetry.space_group_name_H-M   'P 1'
#
loop_
_entity.id
_entity.type
_entity.pdbx_description
1 polymer ?
#
loop_
_entity_poly.entity_id
_entity_poly.type
_entity_poly.pdbx_seq_one_letter_code
_entity_poly.pdbx_strand_id
1 'polypeptide(L)' 'MAKVILENLSKIYPGERGRNPKVAVDRVSLEIASGEFVVLVGPSGCGKTT' A
#
# COMPACT_ATOMS: atom_id res chain seq x y z
N MET A 1 -2.69 9.69 21.09
CA MET A 1 -1.60 9.77 20.10
C MET A 1 -1.24 8.35 19.71
N ALA A 2 -1.14 8.04 18.41
CA ALA A 2 -0.93 6.68 17.90
C ALA A 2 0.19 6.66 16.86
N LYS A 3 0.99 5.59 16.90
CA LYS A 3 2.00 5.23 15.90
C LYS A 3 1.35 4.31 14.86
N VAL A 4 1.70 4.46 13.58
CA VAL A 4 1.26 3.55 12.51
C VAL A 4 2.45 2.72 12.05
N ILE A 5 2.26 1.40 11.98
CA ILE A 5 3.30 0.45 11.55
C ILE A 5 2.69 -0.48 10.50
N LEU A 6 3.32 -0.53 9.34
CA LEU A 6 3.09 -1.52 8.29
C LEU A 6 4.34 -2.39 8.21
N GLU A 7 4.17 -3.71 8.32
CA GLU A 7 5.27 -4.67 8.22
C GLU A 7 4.99 -5.65 7.08
N ASN A 8 5.85 -5.65 6.06
CA ASN A 8 5.76 -6.54 4.90
C ASN A 8 4.34 -6.63 4.28
N LEU A 9 3.60 -5.52 4.28
CA LEU A 9 2.22 -5.47 3.82
C LEU A 9 2.15 -5.71 2.30
N SER A 10 1.31 -6.67 1.90
CA SER A 10 0.99 -6.93 0.51
C SER A 10 -0.52 -6.83 0.30
N LYS A 11 -0.93 -6.22 -0.82
CA LYS A 11 -2.33 -6.19 -1.24
C LYS A 11 -2.44 -6.70 -2.66
N ILE A 12 -3.23 -7.76 -2.81
CA ILE A 12 -3.53 -8.38 -4.09
C ILE A 12 -5.02 -8.24 -4.31
N TYR A 13 -5.40 -7.65 -5.44
CA TYR A 13 -6.77 -7.68 -5.91
C TYR A 13 -6.98 -8.95 -6.74
N PRO A 14 -8.09 -9.68 -6.52
CA PRO A 14 -8.39 -10.85 -7.33
C PRO A 14 -8.57 -10.44 -8.79
N GLY A 15 -8.18 -11.33 -9.70
CA GLY A 15 -8.48 -11.16 -11.12
C GLY A 15 -9.95 -11.42 -11.40
N GLU A 16 -10.54 -10.69 -12.35
CA GLU A 16 -11.92 -10.93 -12.82
C GLU A 16 -11.91 -11.38 -14.29
N ARG A 17 -12.83 -12.30 -14.65
CA ARG A 17 -13.11 -12.74 -16.04
C ARG A 17 -11.86 -13.06 -16.86
N GLY A 18 -11.06 -14.02 -16.41
CA GLY A 18 -9.87 -14.50 -17.14
C GLY A 18 -8.64 -13.59 -17.04
N ARG A 19 -8.70 -12.52 -16.23
CA ARG A 19 -7.52 -11.69 -15.93
C ARG A 19 -6.74 -12.26 -14.76
N ASN A 20 -5.43 -12.09 -14.79
CA ASN A 20 -4.56 -12.44 -13.67
C ASN A 20 -4.82 -11.51 -12.46
N PRO A 21 -4.61 -12.01 -11.23
CA PRO A 21 -4.58 -11.16 -10.03
C PRO A 21 -3.61 -9.99 -10.19
N LYS A 22 -3.97 -8.84 -9.60
CA LYS A 22 -3.12 -7.65 -9.61
C LYS A 22 -2.52 -7.43 -8.23
N VAL A 23 -1.20 -7.50 -8.15
CA VAL A 23 -0.44 -7.06 -6.98
C VAL A 23 -0.41 -5.53 -6.99
N ALA A 24 -1.04 -4.91 -6.01
CA ALA A 24 -1.12 -3.45 -5.89
C ALA A 24 -0.01 -2.88 -4.99
N VAL A 25 0.34 -3.59 -3.92
CA VAL A 25 1.57 -3.37 -3.14
C VAL A 25 2.19 -4.72 -2.79
N ASP A 26 3.53 -4.81 -2.81
CA ASP A 26 4.30 -6.03 -2.54
C ASP A 26 5.28 -5.79 -1.39
N ARG A 27 5.04 -6.45 -0.25
CA ARG A 27 5.89 -6.44 0.95
C ARG A 27 6.38 -5.04 1.39
N VAL A 28 5.51 -4.06 1.41
CA VAL A 28 5.84 -2.70 1.85
C VAL A 28 5.94 -2.64 3.38
N SER A 29 7.02 -2.02 3.89
CA SER A 29 7.17 -1.70 5.30
C SER A 29 7.28 -0.19 5.48
N LEU A 30 6.51 0.38 6.41
CA LEU A 30 6.43 1.81 6.68
C LEU A 30 6.14 2.04 8.15
N GLU A 31 6.86 2.97 8.76
CA GLU A 31 6.60 3.45 10.10
C GLU A 31 6.26 4.94 10.02
N ILE A 32 5.18 5.36 10.68
CA ILE A 32 4.80 6.77 10.82
C ILE A 32 4.70 7.08 12.31
N ALA A 33 5.50 8.04 12.76
CA ALA A 33 5.52 8.47 14.14
C ALA A 33 4.26 9.28 14.49
N SER A 34 3.94 9.34 15.78
CA SER A 34 2.80 10.13 16.24
C SER A 34 3.00 11.61 15.93
N GLY A 35 2.07 12.21 15.20
CA GLY A 35 2.12 13.63 14.80
C GLY A 35 2.93 13.89 13.52
N GLU A 36 3.48 12.85 12.89
CA GLU A 36 4.18 12.98 11.62
C GLU A 36 3.19 13.19 10.46
N PHE A 37 3.54 14.09 9.54
CA PHE A 37 2.77 14.36 8.32
C PHE A 37 3.48 13.76 7.12
N VAL A 38 2.84 12.80 6.46
CA VAL A 38 3.41 12.03 5.35
C VAL A 38 2.54 12.18 4.09
N VAL A 39 3.20 12.24 2.92
CA VAL A 39 2.53 12.27 1.61
C VAL A 39 3.02 11.11 0.75
N LEU A 40 2.09 10.34 0.19
CA LEU A 40 2.40 9.30 -0.78
C LEU A 40 2.38 9.87 -2.20
N VAL A 41 3.48 9.74 -2.94
CA VAL A 41 3.64 10.26 -4.31
C VAL A 41 4.04 9.15 -5.29
N GLY A 42 3.66 9.30 -6.56
CA GLY A 42 4.01 8.36 -7.62
C GLY A 42 3.02 8.36 -8.78
N PRO A 43 3.33 7.69 -9.90
CA PRO A 43 2.47 7.64 -11.10
C PRO A 43 1.06 7.07 -10.84
N SER A 44 0.13 7.29 -11.77
CA SER A 44 -1.20 6.68 -11.69
C SER A 44 -1.10 5.15 -11.66
N GLY A 45 -1.89 4.50 -10.78
CA GLY A 45 -1.95 3.05 -10.67
C GLY A 45 -0.84 2.36 -9.86
N CYS A 46 0.06 3.12 -9.20
CA CYS A 46 1.17 2.57 -8.42
C CYS A 46 0.84 2.13 -6.97
N GLY A 47 -0.45 2.08 -6.58
CA GLY A 47 -0.86 1.52 -5.29
C GLY A 47 -1.06 2.51 -4.12
N LYS A 48 -1.03 3.83 -4.34
CA LYS A 48 -1.16 4.85 -3.26
C LYS A 48 -2.48 4.83 -2.50
N THR A 49 -3.60 4.58 -3.19
CA THR A 49 -4.97 4.63 -2.63
C THR A 49 -5.49 3.25 -2.21
N THR A 50 -4.73 2.21 -2.52
CA THR A 50 -5.09 0.81 -2.25
C THR A 50 -5.10 0.52 -0.76
#